data_AF-A0A167CI97-F1
#
_entry.id   AF-A0A167CI97-F1
#
_cell.length_a   1.000
_cell.length_b   1.000
_cell.length_c   1.000
_cell.angle_alpha   90.00
_cell.angle_beta   90.00
_cell.angle_gamma   90.00
#
_symmetry.space_group_name_H-M   'P 1'
#
loop_
_entity.id
_entity.type
_entity.pdbx_description
1 polymer ?
#
loop_
_entity_poly.entity_id
_entity_poly.type
_entity_poly.pdbx_seq_one_letter_code
_entity_poly.pdbx_strand_id
1 'polypeptide(L)'
;MKMVHLILVSVIALIAFYLQIDDPQVVFHVYLPVLAFCFIFGLLQKEPNICHISIMLAVVALTEYSLFSTGLIDLGSPDDDYLIVGTKIFGIQLLINLFAIALFIFRVQISRFFSSSSKIVLTDFDGLFHWLFIVAGIMNVLALIENALRNGLGWLSLTLIYDIYTFVGSAIMALTCGLLLTMLILQAKNKQLT
;
A
#
# COMPACT_ATOMS: atom_id res chain seq x y z
N MET A 1 -16.60 -23.42 10.27
CA MET A 1 -16.38 -22.50 9.13
C MET A 1 -15.06 -22.86 8.47
N LYS A 2 -14.96 -23.04 7.13
CA LYS A 2 -13.65 -23.37 6.51
C LYS A 2 -12.73 -22.14 6.60
N MET A 3 -11.43 -22.35 6.78
CA MET A 3 -10.43 -21.27 6.94
C MET A 3 -10.50 -20.21 5.84
N VAL A 4 -10.75 -20.62 4.59
CA VAL A 4 -10.92 -19.69 3.46
C VAL A 4 -12.06 -18.70 3.70
N HIS A 5 -13.17 -19.13 4.31
CA HIS A 5 -14.28 -18.25 4.63
C HIS A 5 -13.91 -17.29 5.77
N LEU A 6 -13.12 -17.75 6.75
CA LEU A 6 -12.63 -16.87 7.82
C LEU A 6 -11.74 -15.77 7.25
N ILE A 7 -10.78 -16.13 6.40
CA ILE A 7 -9.90 -15.17 5.72
C ILE A 7 -10.74 -14.18 4.91
N LEU A 8 -11.66 -14.67 4.08
CA LEU A 8 -12.50 -13.80 3.25
C LEU A 8 -13.33 -12.82 4.10
N VAL A 9 -13.99 -13.31 5.16
CA VAL A 9 -14.78 -12.47 6.07
C VAL A 9 -13.89 -11.45 6.78
N SER A 10 -12.68 -11.83 7.22
CA SER A 10 -11.73 -10.90 7.83
C SER A 10 -11.25 -9.82 6.87
N VAL A 11 -10.96 -10.17 5.61
CA VAL A 11 -10.57 -9.18 4.58
C VAL A 11 -11.71 -8.22 4.29
N ILE A 12 -12.94 -8.73 4.12
CA ILE A 12 -14.14 -7.89 3.91
C ILE A 12 -14.36 -6.96 5.11
N ALA A 13 -14.23 -7.48 6.33
CA ALA A 13 -14.38 -6.68 7.55
C ALA A 13 -13.30 -5.58 7.66
N LEU A 14 -12.04 -5.88 7.29
CA LEU A 14 -10.98 -4.89 7.25
C LEU A 14 -11.28 -3.80 6.22
N ILE A 15 -11.70 -4.16 5.00
CA ILE A 15 -12.09 -3.18 3.98
C ILE A 15 -13.22 -2.30 4.52
N ALA A 16 -14.29 -2.88 5.06
CA ALA A 16 -15.40 -2.12 5.62
C ALA A 16 -14.98 -1.20 6.77
N PHE A 17 -14.05 -1.64 7.62
CA PHE A 17 -13.51 -0.84 8.72
C PHE A 17 -12.67 0.34 8.22
N TYR A 18 -11.71 0.10 7.34
CA TYR A 18 -10.84 1.15 6.79
C TYR A 18 -11.63 2.21 6.01
N LEU A 19 -12.66 1.78 5.26
CA LEU A 19 -13.52 2.70 4.53
C LEU A 19 -14.40 3.57 5.43
N GLN A 20 -14.72 3.13 6.65
CA GLN A 20 -15.52 3.90 7.61
C GLN A 20 -14.72 4.99 8.34
N ILE A 21 -13.38 4.92 8.32
CA ILE A 21 -12.54 5.91 9.01
C ILE A 21 -12.65 7.28 8.33
N ASP A 22 -12.78 7.31 7.00
CA ASP A 22 -12.95 8.51 6.16
C ASP A 22 -11.92 9.65 6.42
N ASP A 23 -10.78 9.29 7.01
CA ASP A 23 -9.66 10.19 7.30
C ASP A 23 -8.35 9.48 6.93
N PRO A 24 -7.63 9.94 5.89
CA PRO A 24 -6.37 9.34 5.44
C PRO A 24 -5.28 9.30 6.52
N GLN A 25 -5.21 10.28 7.41
CA GLN A 25 -4.20 10.32 8.46
C GLN A 25 -4.50 9.25 9.51
N VAL A 26 -5.76 9.12 9.93
CA VAL A 26 -6.17 8.08 10.88
C VAL A 26 -5.98 6.70 10.27
N VAL A 27 -6.33 6.52 8.99
CA VAL A 27 -6.09 5.28 8.23
C VAL A 27 -4.60 4.88 8.27
N PHE A 28 -3.70 5.83 8.00
CA PHE A 28 -2.26 5.59 8.05
C PHE A 28 -1.79 5.20 9.47
N HIS A 29 -2.26 5.91 10.50
CA HIS A 29 -1.93 5.63 11.89
C HIS A 29 -2.44 4.26 12.38
N VAL A 30 -3.49 3.71 11.76
CA VAL A 30 -3.95 2.34 12.03
C VAL A 30 -3.15 1.32 11.21
N TYR A 31 -2.79 1.66 9.97
CA TYR A 31 -2.01 0.80 9.09
C TYR A 31 -0.61 0.48 9.62
N LEU A 32 0.11 1.48 10.14
CA LEU A 32 1.50 1.31 10.60
C LEU A 32 1.64 0.31 11.78
N PRO A 33 0.80 0.33 12.83
CA PRO A 33 0.77 -0.71 13.86
C PRO A 33 0.55 -2.12 13.33
N VAL A 34 -0.26 -2.30 12.28
CA VAL A 34 -0.47 -3.63 11.67
C VAL A 34 0.84 -4.14 11.04
N LEU A 35 1.57 -3.28 10.33
CA LEU A 35 2.88 -3.62 9.78
C LEU A 35 3.89 -3.97 10.88
N ALA A 36 3.93 -3.18 11.96
CA ALA A 36 4.81 -3.42 13.10
C ALA A 36 4.49 -4.75 13.79
N PHE A 37 3.20 -5.06 13.98
CA PHE A 37 2.75 -6.33 14.51
C PHE A 37 3.17 -7.51 13.63
N CYS A 38 2.97 -7.41 12.31
CA CYS A 38 3.35 -8.47 11.37
C CYS A 38 4.86 -8.71 11.35
N PHE A 39 5.66 -7.64 11.44
CA PHE A 39 7.11 -7.73 11.58
C PHE A 39 7.52 -8.46 12.86
N ILE A 40 6.99 -8.03 14.02
CA ILE A 40 7.27 -8.67 15.32
C ILE A 40 6.85 -10.14 15.30
N PHE A 41 5.66 -10.44 14.78
CA PHE A 41 5.20 -11.82 14.64
C PHE A 41 6.14 -12.65 13.76
N GLY A 42 6.55 -12.12 12.61
CA GLY A 42 7.51 -12.78 11.72
C GLY A 42 8.84 -13.09 12.41
N LEU A 43 9.36 -12.14 13.21
CA LEU A 43 10.55 -12.36 14.03
C LEU A 43 10.36 -13.48 15.06
N LEU A 44 9.28 -13.42 15.85
CA LEU A 44 8.98 -14.42 16.87
C LEU A 44 8.81 -15.82 16.28
N GLN A 45 8.19 -15.91 15.09
CA GLN A 45 7.98 -17.18 14.40
C GLN A 45 9.19 -17.65 13.59
N LYS A 46 10.26 -16.85 13.49
CA LYS A 46 11.46 -17.09 12.65
C LYS A 46 11.09 -17.26 11.16
N GLU A 47 10.21 -16.38 10.69
CA GLU A 47 9.68 -16.36 9.32
C GLU A 47 10.11 -15.08 8.58
N PRO A 48 11.24 -15.13 7.85
CA PRO A 48 11.85 -13.95 7.25
C PRO A 48 10.99 -13.35 6.13
N ASN A 49 10.15 -14.14 5.44
CA ASN A 49 9.30 -13.64 4.37
C ASN A 49 8.28 -12.61 4.91
N ILE A 50 7.59 -12.93 6.01
CA ILE A 50 6.62 -12.02 6.66
C ILE A 50 7.33 -10.77 7.19
N CYS A 51 8.48 -10.98 7.84
CA CYS A 51 9.31 -9.90 8.39
C CYS A 51 9.72 -8.89 7.30
N HIS A 52 10.31 -9.37 6.21
CA HIS A 52 10.82 -8.52 5.14
C HIS A 52 9.71 -7.83 4.36
N ILE A 53 8.63 -8.54 4.02
CA ILE A 53 7.46 -7.94 3.36
C ILE A 53 6.89 -6.81 4.23
N SER A 54 6.76 -7.03 5.54
CA SER A 54 6.25 -6.01 6.47
C SER A 54 7.14 -4.77 6.51
N ILE A 55 8.47 -4.95 6.57
CA ILE A 55 9.43 -3.84 6.51
C ILE A 55 9.33 -3.09 5.18
N MET A 56 9.26 -3.82 4.08
CA MET A 56 9.19 -3.25 2.74
C MET A 56 7.94 -2.41 2.54
N LEU A 57 6.78 -2.90 2.99
CA LEU A 57 5.54 -2.12 3.04
C LEU A 57 5.69 -0.88 3.93
N ALA A 58 6.34 -1.02 5.09
CA ALA A 58 6.56 0.10 6.00
C ALA A 58 7.47 1.17 5.37
N VAL A 59 8.51 0.77 4.64
CA VAL A 59 9.37 1.70 3.90
C VAL A 59 8.58 2.49 2.88
N VAL A 60 7.72 1.83 2.08
CA VAL A 60 6.87 2.51 1.10
C VAL A 60 5.93 3.51 1.80
N ALA A 61 5.22 3.06 2.82
CA ALA A 61 4.23 3.87 3.54
C ALA A 61 4.87 5.07 4.28
N LEU A 62 6.01 4.85 4.94
CA LEU A 62 6.74 5.92 5.63
C LEU A 62 7.35 6.92 4.65
N THR A 63 7.78 6.47 3.47
CA THR A 63 8.27 7.37 2.41
C THR A 63 7.16 8.29 1.95
N GLU A 64 5.98 7.74 1.66
CA GLU A 64 4.81 8.54 1.28
C GLU A 64 4.41 9.51 2.39
N TYR A 65 4.19 9.02 3.61
CA TYR A 65 3.79 9.86 4.73
C TYR A 65 4.82 10.98 5.00
N SER A 66 6.12 10.67 4.95
CA SER A 66 7.15 11.68 5.18
C SER A 66 7.15 12.75 4.10
N LEU A 67 6.95 12.42 2.83
CA LEU A 67 6.93 13.40 1.74
C LEU A 67 5.74 14.35 1.84
N PHE A 68 4.56 13.85 2.19
CA PHE A 68 3.33 14.66 2.21
C PHE A 68 3.00 15.28 3.57
N SER A 69 3.38 14.66 4.68
CA SER A 69 3.06 15.17 6.03
C SER A 69 4.06 16.20 6.56
N THR A 70 5.28 16.24 6.03
CA THR A 70 6.33 17.18 6.52
C THR A 70 6.31 18.52 5.79
N GLY A 71 5.44 18.69 4.78
CA GLY A 71 5.42 19.86 3.92
C GLY A 71 6.56 19.90 2.90
N LEU A 72 7.31 18.80 2.71
CA LEU A 72 8.30 18.70 1.63
C LEU A 72 7.65 18.85 0.25
N ILE A 73 6.43 18.32 0.10
CA ILE A 73 5.59 18.54 -1.08
C ILE A 73 4.46 19.49 -0.70
N ASP A 74 4.46 20.65 -1.36
CA ASP A 74 3.38 21.62 -1.23
C ASP A 74 2.09 21.07 -1.84
N LEU A 75 1.02 21.07 -1.03
CA LEU A 75 -0.31 20.62 -1.43
C LEU A 75 -1.13 21.72 -2.13
N GLY A 76 -0.55 22.91 -2.26
CA GLY A 76 -1.12 24.04 -2.98
C GLY A 76 -1.87 25.01 -2.09
N SER A 77 -1.74 26.28 -2.42
CA SER A 77 -2.51 27.42 -1.93
C SER A 77 -3.57 27.85 -2.95
N PRO A 78 -4.61 28.61 -2.57
CA PRO A 78 -5.69 29.03 -3.47
C PRO A 78 -5.23 29.75 -4.76
N ASP A 79 -4.07 30.41 -4.71
CA ASP A 79 -3.51 31.19 -5.81
C ASP A 79 -2.50 30.41 -6.67
N ASP A 80 -2.26 29.12 -6.36
CA ASP A 80 -1.28 28.32 -7.07
C ASP A 80 -1.78 27.77 -8.41
N ASP A 81 -0.83 27.46 -9.28
CA ASP A 81 -1.09 26.70 -10.50
C ASP A 81 -1.38 25.22 -10.16
N TYR A 82 -2.67 24.91 -10.05
CA TYR A 82 -3.16 23.56 -9.76
C TYR A 82 -2.75 22.51 -10.79
N LEU A 83 -2.43 22.89 -12.03
CA LEU A 83 -1.87 21.95 -13.00
C LEU A 83 -0.49 21.46 -12.53
N ILE A 84 0.36 22.38 -12.06
CA ILE A 84 1.69 22.07 -11.55
C ILE A 84 1.58 21.31 -10.21
N VAL A 85 0.74 21.78 -9.28
CA VAL A 85 0.54 21.15 -7.98
C VAL A 85 0.05 19.71 -8.14
N GLY A 86 -1.03 19.50 -8.92
CA GLY A 86 -1.56 18.15 -9.16
C GLY A 86 -0.55 17.24 -9.85
N THR A 87 0.22 17.76 -10.81
CA THR A 87 1.28 17.00 -11.48
C THR A 87 2.36 16.54 -10.51
N LYS A 88 2.77 17.39 -9.56
CA LYS A 88 3.74 17.02 -8.52
C LYS A 88 3.19 15.95 -7.59
N ILE A 89 1.98 16.14 -7.06
CA ILE A 89 1.37 15.21 -6.09
C ILE A 89 1.23 13.82 -6.71
N PHE A 90 0.47 13.70 -7.80
CA PHE A 90 0.19 12.41 -8.42
C PHE A 90 1.42 11.82 -9.11
N GLY A 91 2.32 12.65 -9.64
CA GLY A 91 3.59 12.22 -10.21
C GLY A 91 4.52 11.59 -9.17
N ILE A 92 4.65 12.20 -7.99
CA ILE A 92 5.46 11.65 -6.89
C ILE A 92 4.84 10.36 -6.36
N GLN A 93 3.52 10.32 -6.16
CA GLN A 93 2.85 9.08 -5.76
C GLN A 93 3.05 7.98 -6.81
N LEU A 94 3.03 8.30 -8.11
CA LEU A 94 3.34 7.33 -9.17
C LEU A 94 4.77 6.80 -9.04
N LEU A 95 5.76 7.66 -8.78
CA LEU A 95 7.14 7.23 -8.56
C LEU A 95 7.27 6.32 -7.33
N ILE A 96 6.56 6.61 -6.24
CA ILE A 96 6.52 5.75 -5.04
C ILE A 96 5.92 4.38 -5.39
N ASN A 97 4.83 4.35 -6.16
CA ASN A 97 4.20 3.10 -6.59
C ASN A 97 5.10 2.30 -7.54
N LEU A 98 5.80 2.95 -8.47
CA LEU A 98 6.80 2.29 -9.33
C LEU A 98 7.97 1.73 -8.52
N PHE A 99 8.43 2.47 -7.51
CA PHE A 99 9.44 1.98 -6.57
C PHE A 99 8.95 0.75 -5.81
N ALA A 100 7.73 0.78 -5.28
CA ALA A 100 7.13 -0.36 -4.60
C ALA A 100 6.99 -1.58 -5.52
N ILE A 101 6.54 -1.38 -6.76
CA ILE A 101 6.49 -2.41 -7.80
C ILE A 101 7.85 -3.07 -7.99
N ALA A 102 8.91 -2.29 -8.19
CA ALA A 102 10.26 -2.81 -8.36
C ALA A 102 10.74 -3.56 -7.11
N LEU A 103 10.45 -3.01 -5.93
CA LEU A 103 10.80 -3.60 -4.64
C LEU A 103 10.15 -4.99 -4.48
N PHE A 104 8.90 -5.17 -4.90
CA PHE A 104 8.20 -6.46 -4.80
C PHE A 104 8.58 -7.45 -5.92
N ILE A 105 8.92 -6.97 -7.12
CA ILE A 105 9.52 -7.82 -8.17
C ILE A 105 10.83 -8.44 -7.69
N PHE A 106 11.69 -7.63 -7.06
CA PHE A 106 13.01 -8.06 -6.60
C PHE A 106 13.04 -8.44 -5.11
N ARG A 107 11.87 -8.72 -4.51
CA ARG A 107 11.72 -8.92 -3.06
C ARG A 107 12.71 -9.93 -2.52
N VAL A 108 12.81 -11.09 -3.17
CA VAL A 108 13.64 -12.22 -2.74
C VAL A 108 15.12 -11.88 -2.85
N GLN A 109 15.55 -11.23 -3.93
CA GLN A 109 16.93 -10.82 -4.16
C GLN A 109 17.36 -9.78 -3.13
N ILE A 110 16.53 -8.75 -2.92
CA ILE A 110 16.74 -7.71 -1.89
C ILE A 110 16.80 -8.36 -0.51
N SER A 111 15.86 -9.27 -0.22
CA SER A 111 15.82 -9.99 1.06
C SER A 111 17.08 -10.79 1.33
N ARG A 112 17.58 -11.51 0.32
CA ARG A 112 18.81 -12.32 0.42
C ARG A 112 20.07 -11.47 0.54
N PHE A 113 20.04 -10.26 -0.01
CA PHE A 113 21.12 -9.30 0.16
C PHE A 113 21.24 -8.82 1.62
N PHE A 114 20.11 -8.58 2.31
CA PHE A 114 20.11 -8.14 3.71
C PHE A 114 20.13 -9.29 4.73
N SER A 115 19.69 -10.49 4.36
CA SER A 115 19.64 -11.65 5.25
C SER A 115 20.01 -12.93 4.51
N SER A 116 20.99 -13.67 5.01
CA SER A 116 21.46 -14.93 4.42
C SER A 116 20.58 -16.15 4.77
N SER A 117 19.30 -15.94 5.09
CA SER A 117 18.42 -17.04 5.51
C SER A 117 17.95 -17.89 4.33
N SER A 118 18.15 -19.20 4.42
CA SER A 118 17.67 -20.18 3.43
C SER A 118 16.14 -20.26 3.34
N LYS A 119 15.43 -19.75 4.35
CA LYS A 119 13.95 -19.69 4.38
C LYS A 119 13.38 -18.56 3.52
N ILE A 120 14.22 -17.70 2.95
CA ILE A 120 13.77 -16.63 2.05
C ILE A 120 13.47 -17.23 0.69
N VAL A 121 12.18 -17.32 0.39
CA VAL A 121 11.64 -17.95 -0.81
C VAL A 121 10.59 -17.05 -1.45
N LEU A 122 10.38 -17.25 -2.75
CA LEU A 122 9.28 -16.62 -3.46
C LEU A 122 7.95 -17.17 -2.92
N THR A 123 6.97 -16.29 -2.74
CA THR A 123 5.64 -16.60 -2.23
C THR A 123 4.59 -16.02 -3.17
N ASP A 124 3.38 -16.56 -3.16
CA ASP A 124 2.28 -16.00 -3.97
C ASP A 124 1.96 -14.54 -3.59
N PHE A 125 2.25 -14.16 -2.35
CA PHE A 125 2.05 -12.81 -1.83
C PHE A 125 2.93 -11.76 -2.53
N ASP A 126 4.08 -12.14 -3.08
CA ASP A 126 4.93 -11.23 -3.85
C ASP A 126 4.19 -10.67 -5.06
N GLY A 127 3.51 -11.56 -5.79
CA GLY A 127 2.69 -11.19 -6.93
C GLY A 127 1.49 -10.35 -6.49
N LEU A 128 0.85 -10.70 -5.37
CA LEU A 128 -0.34 -9.98 -4.89
C LEU A 128 0.00 -8.55 -4.47
N PHE A 129 1.07 -8.32 -3.70
CA PHE A 129 1.49 -6.96 -3.34
C PHE A 129 1.94 -6.17 -4.56
N HIS A 130 2.69 -6.79 -5.47
CA HIS A 130 3.06 -6.19 -6.75
C HIS A 130 1.83 -5.67 -7.53
N TRP A 131 0.77 -6.48 -7.63
CA TRP A 131 -0.46 -6.07 -8.30
C TRP A 131 -1.19 -4.93 -7.59
N LEU A 132 -1.20 -4.89 -6.25
CA LEU A 132 -1.79 -3.76 -5.51
C LEU A 132 -1.12 -2.43 -5.88
N PHE A 133 0.21 -2.41 -5.97
CA PHE A 133 0.94 -1.20 -6.36
C PHE A 133 0.79 -0.86 -7.86
N ILE A 134 0.56 -1.84 -8.74
CA ILE A 134 0.15 -1.57 -10.13
C ILE A 134 -1.19 -0.85 -10.16
N VAL A 135 -2.19 -1.33 -9.41
CA VAL A 135 -3.50 -0.67 -9.34
C VAL A 135 -3.36 0.76 -8.81
N ALA A 136 -2.59 0.96 -7.75
CA ALA A 136 -2.30 2.30 -7.24
C ALA A 136 -1.61 3.19 -8.31
N GLY A 137 -0.65 2.65 -9.05
CA GLY A 137 0.01 3.36 -10.14
C GLY A 137 -0.94 3.75 -11.27
N ILE A 138 -1.87 2.87 -11.65
CA ILE A 138 -2.91 3.17 -12.65
C ILE A 138 -3.79 4.33 -12.15
N MET A 139 -4.21 4.31 -10.89
CA MET A 139 -4.99 5.41 -10.30
C MET A 139 -4.25 6.74 -10.37
N ASN A 140 -2.94 6.75 -10.12
CA ASN A 140 -2.14 7.97 -10.20
C ASN A 140 -2.01 8.48 -11.65
N VAL A 141 -1.87 7.57 -12.62
CA VAL A 141 -1.88 7.94 -14.05
C VAL A 141 -3.23 8.54 -14.45
N LEU A 142 -4.33 7.93 -14.02
CA LEU A 142 -5.67 8.46 -14.27
C LEU A 142 -5.87 9.83 -13.62
N ALA A 143 -5.36 10.03 -12.40
CA ALA A 143 -5.40 11.32 -11.71
C ALA A 143 -4.55 12.38 -12.43
N LEU A 144 -3.38 12.01 -12.97
CA LEU A 144 -2.56 12.90 -13.81
C LEU A 144 -3.27 13.31 -15.10
N ILE A 145 -3.96 12.36 -15.76
CA ILE A 145 -4.76 12.64 -16.95
C ILE A 145 -5.90 13.60 -16.60
N GLU A 146 -6.65 13.31 -15.54
CA GLU A 146 -7.74 14.17 -15.08
C GLU A 146 -7.24 15.57 -14.70
N ASN A 147 -6.09 15.68 -14.02
CA ASN A 147 -5.43 16.94 -13.71
C ASN A 147 -5.11 17.76 -14.98
N ALA A 148 -4.56 17.11 -16.00
CA ALA A 148 -4.22 17.75 -17.27
C ALA A 148 -5.48 18.21 -18.03
N LEU A 149 -6.53 17.40 -18.07
CA LEU A 149 -7.81 17.76 -18.70
C LEU A 149 -8.49 18.92 -17.97
N ARG A 150 -8.54 18.84 -16.64
CA ARG A 150 -9.22 19.82 -15.79
C ARG A 150 -8.49 21.16 -15.79
N ASN A 151 -7.22 21.16 -15.41
CA ASN A 151 -6.44 22.37 -15.15
C ASN A 151 -5.68 22.86 -16.39
N GLY A 152 -5.34 21.97 -17.34
CA GLY A 152 -4.67 22.33 -18.59
C GLY A 152 -5.62 22.65 -19.74
N LEU A 153 -6.74 21.92 -19.86
CA LEU A 153 -7.72 22.11 -20.94
C LEU A 153 -9.04 22.78 -20.48
N GLY A 154 -9.15 23.13 -19.20
CA GLY A 154 -10.29 23.86 -18.64
C GLY A 154 -11.55 23.02 -18.39
N TRP A 155 -11.45 21.70 -18.31
CA TRP A 155 -12.60 20.82 -18.05
C TRP A 155 -12.93 20.76 -16.54
N LEU A 156 -13.28 21.91 -15.96
CA LEU A 156 -13.43 22.11 -14.51
C LEU A 156 -14.56 21.32 -13.84
N SER A 157 -15.43 20.64 -14.60
CA SER A 157 -16.47 19.75 -14.05
C SER A 157 -16.04 18.29 -13.95
N LEU A 158 -14.87 17.93 -14.48
CA LEU A 158 -14.34 16.57 -14.38
C LEU A 158 -13.69 16.38 -13.00
N THR A 159 -14.24 15.45 -12.22
CA THR A 159 -13.77 15.10 -10.86
C THR A 159 -13.83 13.59 -10.57
N LEU A 160 -14.04 12.76 -11.60
CA LEU A 160 -14.34 11.33 -11.42
C LEU A 160 -13.25 10.60 -10.62
N ILE A 161 -11.99 10.80 -11.00
CA ILE A 161 -10.86 10.14 -10.34
C ILE A 161 -10.59 10.80 -8.99
N TYR A 162 -10.67 12.14 -8.92
CA TYR A 162 -10.46 12.86 -7.67
C TYR A 162 -11.45 12.44 -6.57
N ASP A 163 -12.72 12.25 -6.93
CA ASP A 163 -13.79 11.88 -6.00
C ASP A 163 -13.60 10.47 -5.41
N ILE A 164 -12.97 9.55 -6.15
CA ILE A 164 -12.73 8.17 -5.68
C ILE A 164 -11.30 7.93 -5.19
N TYR A 165 -10.39 8.91 -5.35
CA TYR A 165 -8.96 8.70 -5.15
C TYR A 165 -8.63 8.22 -3.73
N THR A 166 -9.13 8.95 -2.74
CA THR A 166 -8.95 8.63 -1.31
C THR A 166 -9.57 7.29 -0.95
N PHE A 167 -10.76 7.00 -1.49
CA PHE A 167 -11.45 5.73 -1.28
C PHE A 167 -10.60 4.55 -1.76
N VAL A 168 -10.03 4.64 -2.97
CA VAL A 168 -9.18 3.59 -3.52
C VAL A 168 -7.89 3.43 -2.71
N GLY A 169 -7.28 4.53 -2.26
CA GLY A 169 -6.11 4.49 -1.37
C GLY A 169 -6.38 3.72 -0.07
N SER A 170 -7.48 4.04 0.61
CA SER A 170 -7.93 3.33 1.82
C SER A 170 -8.23 1.86 1.57
N ALA A 171 -8.85 1.53 0.44
CA ALA A 171 -9.11 0.14 0.05
C ALA A 171 -7.81 -0.65 -0.19
N ILE A 172 -6.80 -0.05 -0.82
CA ILE A 172 -5.49 -0.69 -1.05
C ILE A 172 -4.76 -0.96 0.27
N MET A 173 -4.80 -0.01 1.23
CA MET A 173 -4.25 -0.23 2.56
C MET A 173 -4.97 -1.37 3.30
N ALA A 174 -6.30 -1.41 3.21
CA ALA A 174 -7.10 -2.48 3.82
C ALA A 174 -6.79 -3.85 3.22
N LEU A 175 -6.69 -3.94 1.88
CA LEU A 175 -6.30 -5.15 1.17
C LEU A 175 -4.88 -5.59 1.56
N THR A 176 -3.97 -4.64 1.74
CA THR A 176 -2.60 -4.92 2.19
C THR A 176 -2.60 -5.56 3.59
N CYS A 177 -3.37 -5.00 4.53
CA CYS A 177 -3.59 -5.60 5.85
C CYS A 177 -4.22 -6.99 5.75
N GLY A 178 -5.21 -7.17 4.87
CA GLY A 178 -5.86 -8.45 4.62
C GLY A 178 -4.91 -9.53 4.10
N LEU A 179 -4.02 -9.16 3.17
CA LEU A 179 -2.99 -10.06 2.65
C LEU A 179 -1.99 -10.45 3.73
N LEU A 180 -1.51 -9.49 4.52
CA LEU A 180 -0.63 -9.78 5.65
C LEU A 180 -1.29 -10.71 6.66
N LEU A 181 -2.53 -10.43 7.07
CA LEU A 181 -3.29 -11.31 7.96
C LEU A 181 -3.41 -12.72 7.38
N THR A 182 -3.64 -12.84 6.08
CA THR A 182 -3.69 -14.12 5.38
C THR A 182 -2.36 -14.87 5.48
N MET A 183 -1.23 -14.18 5.30
CA MET A 183 0.10 -14.77 5.50
C MET A 183 0.27 -15.30 6.93
N LEU A 184 -0.15 -14.53 7.94
CA LEU A 184 -0.05 -14.94 9.35
C LEU A 184 -0.88 -16.20 9.63
N ILE A 185 -2.12 -16.25 9.14
CA ILE A 185 -3.04 -17.39 9.33
C ILE A 185 -2.48 -18.65 8.66
N LEU A 186 -2.01 -18.54 7.41
CA LEU A 186 -1.43 -19.68 6.70
C LEU A 186 -0.18 -20.20 7.40
N GLN A 187 0.66 -19.30 7.90
CA GLN A 187 1.87 -19.67 8.62
C GLN A 187 1.57 -20.37 9.94
N ALA A 188 0.61 -19.85 10.72
CA ALA A 188 0.17 -20.48 11.96
C ALA A 188 -0.40 -21.88 11.72
N LYS A 189 -1.17 -22.06 10.64
CA LYS A 189 -1.70 -23.36 10.24
C LYS A 189 -0.61 -24.35 9.87
N ASN A 190 0.34 -23.92 9.04
CA ASN A 190 1.42 -24.81 8.58
C ASN A 190 2.26 -25.33 9.76
N LYS A 191 2.52 -24.50 10.77
CA LYS A 191 3.19 -24.92 12.01
C LYS A 191 2.41 -25.93 12.85
N GLN A 192 1.07 -25.92 12.80
CA GLN A 192 0.27 -26.91 13.55
C GLN A 192 0.28 -28.30 12.90
N LEU A 193 0.72 -28.39 11.64
CA LEU A 193 0.76 -29.63 10.86
C LEU A 193 2.16 -30.26 10.82
N THR A 194 3.16 -29.62 11.41
CA THR A 194 4.57 -30.07 11.52
C THR A 194 4.96 -30.26 12.96
#